data_AF-A0A7C6JCT2-F1
#
_entry.id   AF-A0A7C6JCT2-F1
#
_cell.length_a   1.000
_cell.length_b   1.000
_cell.length_c   1.000
_cell.angle_alpha   90.00
_cell.angle_beta   90.00
_cell.angle_gamma   90.00
#
_symmetry.space_group_name_H-M   'P 1'
#
loop_
_entity.id
_entity.type
_entity.pdbx_description
1 polymer ?
#
loop_
_entity_poly.entity_id
_entity_poly.type
_entity_poly.pdbx_seq_one_letter_code
_entity_poly.pdbx_strand_id
1 'polypeptide(L)'
;MITLKKLATLPQGTKVRKSLRLLESFQNKLRLNQSIDKDYLEGLIAILLGEVDDPLIRSKLLEINLEEEILWPLSDALFLLQQSLNIERGDWDFEEREEGKGERQTYPFTLVLDRLRSPFNVGSIFRTAESFGVEQIYLVEPSAAPSHPRAMRSGRGCQEEIPYQSVEEGELIELLRGRPLFALESGGEAITTFEFPQEGVAIIGSEELGVSPAMLAAAERSLGRVTIPLYGRKGSLNVSVAFGILMSTWFNQVNQREY
;
A
#
# COMPACT_ATOMS: atom_id res chain seq x y z
N MET A 1 22.86 18.56 -7.20
CA MET A 1 22.45 19.36 -6.02
C MET A 1 22.26 20.81 -6.45
N ILE A 2 21.11 21.44 -6.16
CA ILE A 2 20.88 22.88 -6.45
C ILE A 2 21.80 23.72 -5.54
N THR A 3 22.33 24.86 -6.00
CA THR A 3 23.12 25.73 -5.10
C THR A 3 22.21 26.47 -4.12
N LEU A 4 22.67 26.72 -2.90
CA LEU A 4 21.92 27.50 -1.90
C LEU A 4 21.52 28.88 -2.41
N LYS A 5 22.41 29.55 -3.17
CA LYS A 5 22.12 30.83 -3.82
C LYS A 5 20.93 30.74 -4.79
N LYS A 6 20.86 29.69 -5.61
CA LYS A 6 19.75 29.46 -6.55
C LYS A 6 18.47 29.01 -5.83
N LEU A 7 18.59 28.30 -4.72
CA LEU A 7 17.46 27.90 -3.89
C LEU A 7 16.80 29.12 -3.23
N ALA A 8 17.60 30.04 -2.67
CA ALA A 8 17.12 31.26 -2.03
C ALA A 8 16.34 32.20 -2.96
N THR A 9 16.58 32.15 -4.27
CA THR A 9 15.87 32.97 -5.28
C THR A 9 14.51 32.41 -5.73
N LEU A 10 14.11 31.22 -5.28
CA LEU A 10 12.85 30.60 -5.68
C LEU A 10 11.64 31.17 -4.92
N PRO A 11 10.41 31.07 -5.48
CA PRO A 11 9.18 31.38 -4.75
C PRO A 11 9.07 30.56 -3.45
N GLN A 12 8.54 31.15 -2.37
CA GLN A 12 8.46 30.55 -1.02
C GLN A 12 7.97 29.09 -1.05
N GLY A 13 6.81 28.82 -1.64
CA GLY A 13 6.27 27.44 -1.71
C GLY A 13 7.17 26.45 -2.45
N THR A 14 7.84 26.89 -3.52
CA THR A 14 8.80 26.05 -4.27
C THR A 14 10.08 25.84 -3.47
N LYS A 15 10.54 26.86 -2.77
CA LYS A 15 11.74 26.85 -1.94
C LYS A 15 11.58 25.88 -0.76
N VAL A 16 10.46 25.95 -0.03
CA VAL A 16 10.18 25.05 1.09
C VAL A 16 10.08 23.60 0.62
N ARG A 17 9.34 23.31 -0.46
CA ARG A 17 9.22 21.94 -1.02
C ARG A 17 10.57 21.37 -1.49
N LYS A 18 11.39 22.17 -2.16
CA LYS A 18 12.73 21.72 -2.58
C LYS A 18 13.65 21.51 -1.38
N SER A 19 13.53 22.34 -0.35
CA SER A 19 14.30 22.20 0.87
C SER A 19 13.93 20.94 1.65
N LEU A 20 12.64 20.59 1.69
CA LEU A 20 12.15 19.33 2.24
C LEU A 20 12.81 18.12 1.58
N ARG A 21 12.79 18.04 0.23
CA ARG A 21 13.43 16.94 -0.51
C ARG A 21 14.94 16.83 -0.26
N LEU A 22 15.60 17.97 -0.12
CA LEU A 22 17.03 17.99 0.21
C LEU A 22 17.27 17.44 1.63
N LEU A 23 16.45 17.84 2.62
CA LEU A 23 16.51 17.29 3.98
C LEU A 23 16.21 15.78 4.02
N GLU A 24 15.28 15.28 3.22
CA GLU A 24 14.99 13.84 3.08
C GLU A 24 16.22 13.09 2.51
N SER A 25 16.89 13.67 1.51
CA SER A 25 18.15 13.12 0.98
C SER A 25 19.24 13.05 2.06
N PHE A 26 19.36 14.08 2.91
CA PHE A 26 20.26 14.06 4.06
C PHE A 26 19.89 12.97 5.08
N GLN A 27 18.59 12.82 5.40
CA GLN A 27 18.12 11.78 6.32
C GLN A 27 18.45 10.38 5.80
N ASN A 28 18.23 10.12 4.51
CA ASN A 28 18.56 8.84 3.89
C ASN A 28 20.05 8.53 3.95
N LYS A 29 20.91 9.52 3.66
CA LYS A 29 22.37 9.36 3.80
C LYS A 29 22.78 9.03 5.24
N LEU A 30 22.22 9.74 6.22
CA LEU A 30 22.48 9.48 7.63
C LEU A 30 22.06 8.07 8.06
N ARG A 31 20.89 7.59 7.63
CA ARG A 31 20.42 6.22 7.91
C ARG A 31 21.33 5.14 7.32
N LEU A 32 21.94 5.43 6.17
CA LEU A 32 22.90 4.54 5.50
C LEU A 32 24.34 4.73 5.99
N ASN A 33 24.58 5.50 7.07
CA ASN A 33 25.90 5.86 7.59
C ASN A 33 26.83 6.48 6.52
N GLN A 34 26.27 7.22 5.56
CA GLN A 34 27.02 7.93 4.53
C GLN A 34 27.40 9.34 5.00
N SER A 35 28.53 9.85 4.50
CA SER A 35 28.96 11.22 4.75
C SER A 35 27.98 12.23 4.16
N ILE A 36 27.72 13.31 4.91
CA ILE A 36 26.89 14.43 4.48
C ILE A 36 27.71 15.73 4.42
N ASP A 37 27.30 16.64 3.53
CA ASP A 37 27.83 18.00 3.46
C ASP A 37 27.15 18.85 4.56
N LYS A 38 27.85 19.03 5.68
CA LYS A 38 27.32 19.74 6.86
C LYS A 38 27.12 21.23 6.58
N ASP A 39 28.04 21.86 5.86
CA ASP A 39 27.95 23.29 5.49
C ASP A 39 26.72 23.55 4.60
N TYR A 40 26.44 22.63 3.69
CA TYR A 40 25.24 22.70 2.86
C TYR A 40 23.96 22.50 3.69
N LEU A 41 23.96 21.54 4.62
CA LEU A 41 22.82 21.30 5.51
C LEU A 41 22.54 22.51 6.42
N GLU A 42 23.58 23.13 6.96
CA GLU A 42 23.46 24.36 7.75
C GLU A 42 22.82 25.49 6.95
N GLY A 43 23.32 25.75 5.74
CA GLY A 43 22.76 26.76 4.86
C GLY A 43 21.32 26.46 4.43
N LEU A 44 20.96 25.18 4.31
CA LEU A 44 19.60 24.75 4.01
C LEU A 44 18.65 25.00 5.19
N ILE A 45 19.09 24.71 6.42
CA ILE A 45 18.34 25.00 7.65
C ILE A 45 18.13 26.51 7.79
N ALA A 46 19.16 27.33 7.55
CA ALA A 46 19.06 28.78 7.58
C ALA A 46 18.03 29.33 6.57
N ILE A 47 17.98 28.76 5.36
CA ILE A 47 16.95 29.10 4.37
C ILE A 47 15.55 28.75 4.91
N LEU A 48 15.35 27.55 5.45
CA LEU A 48 14.05 27.13 5.98
C LEU A 48 13.58 27.99 7.15
N LEU A 49 14.49 28.38 8.05
CA LEU A 49 14.22 29.32 9.14
C LEU A 49 13.82 30.72 8.65
N GLY A 50 14.15 31.09 7.41
CA GLY A 50 13.68 32.35 6.80
C GLY A 50 12.28 32.27 6.18
N GLU A 51 11.75 31.07 5.98
CA GLU A 51 10.56 30.85 5.14
C GLU A 51 9.39 30.20 5.89
N VAL A 52 9.67 29.53 7.02
CA VAL A 52 8.68 28.88 7.86
C VAL A 52 8.43 29.70 9.12
N ASP A 53 7.17 30.08 9.31
CA ASP A 53 6.72 30.89 10.45
C ASP A 53 6.24 30.06 11.64
N ASP A 54 5.97 28.76 11.44
CA ASP A 54 5.49 27.86 12.49
C ASP A 54 6.54 27.73 13.64
N PRO A 55 6.22 28.14 14.88
CA PRO A 55 7.17 28.14 15.98
C PRO A 55 7.72 26.75 16.32
N LEU A 56 6.91 25.70 16.17
CA LEU A 56 7.30 24.33 16.49
C LEU A 56 8.28 23.80 15.45
N ILE A 57 8.03 24.05 14.17
CA ILE A 57 8.96 23.67 13.08
C ILE A 57 10.30 24.38 13.25
N ARG A 58 10.26 25.69 13.56
CA ARG A 58 11.48 26.48 13.77
C ARG A 58 12.30 25.96 14.95
N SER A 59 11.64 25.62 16.07
CA SER A 59 12.30 25.01 17.22
C SER A 59 13.03 23.72 16.82
N LYS A 60 12.36 22.83 16.08
CA LYS A 60 12.96 21.57 15.63
C LYS A 60 14.11 21.75 14.66
N LEU A 61 14.03 22.74 13.76
CA LEU A 61 15.15 23.08 12.88
C LEU A 61 16.37 23.59 13.66
N LEU A 62 16.17 24.33 14.75
CA LEU A 62 17.25 24.83 15.62
C LEU A 62 17.85 23.76 16.53
N GLU A 63 17.11 22.69 16.83
CA GLU A 63 17.62 21.52 17.58
C GLU A 63 18.64 20.69 16.77
N ILE A 64 18.73 20.89 15.45
CA ILE A 64 19.68 20.16 14.60
C ILE A 64 21.10 20.67 14.87
N ASN A 65 21.81 19.99 15.77
CA ASN A 65 23.21 20.25 16.07
C ASN A 65 24.11 19.40 15.15
N LEU A 66 24.90 20.05 14.30
CA LEU A 66 25.79 19.39 13.33
C LEU A 66 27.04 18.75 13.96
N GLU A 67 27.31 19.03 15.23
CA GLU A 67 28.41 18.44 16.02
C GLU A 67 27.95 17.21 16.82
N GLU A 68 26.64 16.97 16.92
CA GLU A 68 26.03 15.86 17.67
C GLU A 68 25.22 14.91 16.75
N GLU A 69 24.26 14.17 17.32
CA GLU A 69 23.40 13.24 16.60
C GLU A 69 22.35 14.00 15.77
N ILE A 70 22.54 14.04 14.44
CA ILE A 70 21.71 14.81 13.50
C ILE A 70 20.38 14.11 13.15
N LEU A 71 20.36 12.77 13.15
CA LEU A 71 19.29 11.99 12.52
C LEU A 71 17.92 12.21 13.18
N TRP A 72 17.84 12.17 14.51
CA TRP A 72 16.56 12.32 15.21
C TRP A 72 16.01 13.75 15.13
N PRO A 73 16.78 14.82 15.43
CA PRO A 73 16.32 16.19 15.24
C PRO A 73 15.89 16.49 13.80
N LEU A 74 16.64 15.98 12.80
CA LEU A 74 16.27 16.11 11.40
C LEU A 74 14.94 15.40 11.07
N SER A 75 14.71 14.23 11.66
CA SER A 75 13.49 13.45 11.45
C SER A 75 12.26 14.15 12.01
N ASP A 76 12.38 14.76 13.19
CA ASP A 76 11.31 15.57 13.81
C ASP A 76 10.97 16.80 12.97
N ALA A 77 11.98 17.53 12.50
CA ALA A 77 11.79 18.70 11.64
C ALA A 77 11.11 18.33 10.31
N LEU A 78 11.55 17.23 9.68
CA LEU A 78 10.95 16.70 8.46
C LEU A 78 9.47 16.33 8.63
N PHE A 79 9.13 15.66 9.74
CA PHE A 79 7.75 15.26 10.03
C PHE A 79 6.81 16.48 10.09
N LEU A 80 7.20 17.52 10.83
CA LEU A 80 6.39 18.72 10.98
C LEU A 80 6.32 19.56 9.69
N LEU A 81 7.42 19.63 8.92
CA LEU A 81 7.42 20.29 7.62
C LEU A 81 6.46 19.60 6.63
N GLN A 82 6.49 18.27 6.55
CA GLN A 82 5.56 17.48 5.73
C GLN A 82 4.10 17.76 6.11
N GLN A 83 3.81 17.78 7.41
CA GLN A 83 2.47 18.07 7.94
C GLN A 83 2.01 19.49 7.57
N SER A 84 2.86 20.50 7.71
CA SER A 84 2.50 21.89 7.37
C SER A 84 2.22 22.12 5.89
N LEU A 85 2.81 21.30 5.02
CA LEU A 85 2.64 21.38 3.57
C LEU A 85 1.43 20.58 3.07
N ASN A 86 0.66 19.96 3.97
CA ASN A 86 -0.41 19.01 3.63
C ASN A 86 0.08 17.91 2.67
N ILE A 87 1.36 17.54 2.78
CA ILE A 87 1.92 16.41 2.03
C ILE A 87 1.41 15.17 2.76
N GLU A 88 0.28 14.62 2.29
CA GLU A 88 -0.07 13.25 2.63
C GLU A 88 1.09 12.38 2.12
N ARG A 89 1.78 11.66 3.02
CA ARG A 89 2.80 10.68 2.64
C ARG A 89 2.15 9.72 1.64
N GLY A 90 2.46 9.90 0.37
CA GLY A 90 2.02 9.03 -0.70
C GLY A 90 2.99 7.86 -0.80
N ASP A 91 2.51 6.72 -1.26
CA ASP A 91 3.34 5.55 -1.57
C ASP A 91 4.48 5.88 -2.59
N TRP A 92 4.43 7.07 -3.21
CA TRP A 92 5.43 7.68 -4.11
C TRP A 92 6.71 8.20 -3.42
N ASP A 93 6.78 8.26 -2.09
CA ASP A 93 7.95 8.78 -1.36
C ASP A 93 9.08 7.74 -1.20
N PHE A 94 8.92 6.50 -1.71
CA PHE A 94 9.90 5.43 -1.50
C PHE A 94 10.94 5.24 -2.62
N GLU A 95 10.77 5.81 -3.82
CA GLU A 95 11.76 5.71 -4.89
C GLU A 95 11.77 6.97 -5.78
N GLU A 96 12.96 7.47 -6.14
CA GLU A 96 13.12 8.41 -7.26
C GLU A 96 12.63 7.73 -8.55
N ARG A 97 11.36 7.91 -8.90
CA ARG A 97 10.89 7.62 -10.26
C ARG A 97 10.99 8.90 -11.07
N GLU A 98 11.84 8.87 -12.09
CA GLU A 98 11.78 9.87 -13.18
C GLU A 98 10.33 9.97 -13.66
N GLU A 99 9.87 11.19 -13.91
CA GLU A 99 8.49 11.61 -14.21
C GLU A 99 7.61 10.51 -14.83
N GLY A 100 6.77 9.86 -14.01
CA GLY A 100 5.77 8.90 -14.45
C GLY A 100 5.40 7.88 -13.37
N LYS A 101 4.16 7.36 -13.39
CA LYS A 101 3.87 6.09 -12.73
C LYS A 101 4.69 5.04 -13.50
N GLY A 102 5.67 4.41 -12.87
CA GLY A 102 6.43 3.31 -13.49
C GLY A 102 5.51 2.23 -14.04
N GLU A 103 5.99 1.43 -15.00
CA GLU A 103 5.17 0.37 -15.60
C GLU A 103 4.63 -0.58 -14.53
N ARG A 104 3.32 -0.81 -14.56
CA ARG A 104 2.63 -1.68 -13.61
C ARG A 104 2.91 -3.14 -13.95
N GLN A 105 3.74 -3.79 -13.14
CA GLN A 105 3.90 -5.23 -13.22
C GLN A 105 2.60 -5.90 -12.79
N THR A 106 2.07 -6.76 -13.66
CA THR A 106 0.77 -7.42 -13.46
C THR A 106 0.97 -8.94 -13.46
N TYR A 107 0.33 -9.61 -12.51
CA TYR A 107 0.28 -11.06 -12.38
C TYR A 107 -1.15 -11.55 -12.66
N PRO A 108 -1.33 -12.74 -13.26
CA PRO A 108 -2.64 -13.28 -13.64
C PRO A 108 -3.45 -13.80 -12.43
N PHE A 109 -3.49 -12.99 -11.37
CA PHE A 109 -4.29 -13.17 -10.18
C PHE A 109 -5.57 -12.36 -10.34
N THR A 110 -6.71 -13.04 -10.25
CA THR A 110 -8.03 -12.41 -10.19
C THR A 110 -8.59 -12.57 -8.79
N LEU A 111 -9.27 -11.55 -8.29
CA LEU A 111 -9.96 -11.60 -6.99
C LEU A 111 -11.48 -11.56 -7.19
N VAL A 112 -12.20 -12.30 -6.36
CA VAL A 112 -13.65 -12.19 -6.20
C VAL A 112 -13.93 -11.75 -4.78
N LEU A 113 -14.52 -10.56 -4.63
CA LEU A 113 -15.00 -10.04 -3.35
C LEU A 113 -16.47 -10.43 -3.22
N ASP A 114 -16.75 -11.48 -2.45
CA ASP A 114 -18.09 -12.01 -2.28
C ASP A 114 -18.85 -11.25 -1.19
N ARG A 115 -19.68 -10.29 -1.61
CA ARG A 115 -20.63 -9.55 -0.75
C ARG A 115 -19.96 -8.88 0.46
N LEU A 116 -18.77 -8.32 0.26
CA LEU A 116 -18.06 -7.55 1.30
C LEU A 116 -18.82 -6.29 1.66
N ARG A 117 -19.16 -6.12 2.94
CA ARG A 117 -20.04 -5.03 3.37
C ARG A 117 -19.29 -3.78 3.80
N SER A 118 -18.06 -3.92 4.31
CA SER A 118 -17.28 -2.79 4.80
C SER A 118 -16.55 -2.09 3.66
N PRO A 119 -16.87 -0.82 3.35
CA PRO A 119 -16.11 -0.07 2.35
C PRO A 119 -14.64 0.11 2.76
N PHE A 120 -14.34 0.14 4.06
CA PHE A 120 -12.96 0.21 4.54
C PHE A 120 -12.15 -1.04 4.19
N ASN A 121 -12.76 -2.23 4.31
CA ASN A 121 -12.08 -3.48 3.94
C ASN A 121 -11.92 -3.56 2.43
N VAL A 122 -12.94 -3.15 1.65
CA VAL A 122 -12.84 -3.07 0.19
C VAL A 122 -11.65 -2.20 -0.22
N GLY A 123 -11.57 -0.95 0.27
CA GLY A 123 -10.43 -0.07 -0.07
C GLY A 123 -9.08 -0.65 0.36
N SER A 124 -9.00 -1.24 1.57
CA SER A 124 -7.76 -1.87 2.06
C SER A 124 -7.33 -3.09 1.20
N ILE A 125 -8.29 -3.86 0.70
CA ILE A 125 -8.05 -4.98 -0.22
C ILE A 125 -7.54 -4.45 -1.56
N PHE A 126 -8.16 -3.42 -2.15
CA PHE A 126 -7.67 -2.80 -3.39
C PHE A 126 -6.23 -2.30 -3.25
N ARG A 127 -5.89 -1.65 -2.13
CA ARG A 127 -4.51 -1.18 -1.87
C ARG A 127 -3.51 -2.34 -1.83
N THR A 128 -3.87 -3.41 -1.13
CA THR A 128 -3.04 -4.61 -1.02
C THR A 128 -2.92 -5.30 -2.39
N ALA A 129 -4.02 -5.44 -3.12
CA ALA A 129 -4.07 -6.06 -4.44
C ALA A 129 -3.18 -5.33 -5.45
N GLU A 130 -3.19 -3.99 -5.44
CA GLU A 130 -2.32 -3.19 -6.31
C GLU A 130 -0.85 -3.38 -5.96
N SER A 131 -0.53 -3.46 -4.67
CA SER A 131 0.84 -3.69 -4.20
C SER A 131 1.42 -5.04 -4.64
N PHE A 132 0.57 -6.02 -4.96
CA PHE A 132 0.94 -7.34 -5.48
C PHE A 132 0.68 -7.49 -6.99
N GLY A 133 0.29 -6.42 -7.70
CA GLY A 133 0.08 -6.45 -9.15
C GLY A 133 -1.10 -7.32 -9.61
N VAL A 134 -2.18 -7.41 -8.83
CA VAL A 134 -3.39 -8.19 -9.18
C VAL A 134 -3.99 -7.70 -10.50
N GLU A 135 -4.31 -8.60 -11.43
CA GLU A 135 -4.82 -8.23 -12.75
C GLU A 135 -6.23 -7.64 -12.72
N GLN A 136 -7.15 -8.27 -11.99
CA GLN A 136 -8.58 -7.96 -12.08
C GLN A 136 -9.30 -8.26 -10.75
N ILE A 137 -10.30 -7.44 -10.42
CA ILE A 137 -11.20 -7.67 -9.28
C ILE A 137 -12.65 -7.76 -9.75
N TYR A 138 -13.38 -8.74 -9.25
CA TYR A 138 -14.83 -8.83 -9.37
C TYR A 138 -15.48 -8.62 -8.01
N LEU A 139 -16.55 -7.83 -7.96
CA LEU A 139 -17.35 -7.63 -6.77
C LEU A 139 -18.69 -8.30 -6.94
N VAL A 140 -19.00 -9.31 -6.12
CA VAL A 140 -20.32 -9.93 -6.12
C VAL A 140 -21.29 -8.99 -5.42
N GLU A 141 -22.39 -8.66 -6.07
CA GLU A 141 -23.41 -7.81 -5.48
C GLU A 141 -24.11 -8.50 -4.30
N PRO A 142 -24.45 -7.80 -3.20
CA PRO A 142 -24.23 -6.37 -2.94
C PRO A 142 -22.96 -6.07 -2.10
N SER A 143 -21.77 -6.16 -2.71
CA SER A 143 -20.54 -5.63 -2.12
C SER A 143 -20.52 -4.10 -2.06
N ALA A 144 -19.82 -3.54 -1.07
CA ALA A 144 -19.57 -2.11 -1.00
C ALA A 144 -18.76 -1.62 -2.21
N ALA A 145 -19.20 -0.52 -2.82
CA ALA A 145 -18.55 0.02 -4.01
C ALA A 145 -17.14 0.57 -3.69
N PRO A 146 -16.13 0.32 -4.55
CA PRO A 146 -14.80 0.92 -4.40
C PRO A 146 -14.81 2.45 -4.43
N SER A 147 -15.80 3.04 -5.13
CA SER A 147 -16.02 4.49 -5.21
C SER A 147 -16.60 5.12 -3.94
N HIS A 148 -16.99 4.32 -2.94
CA HIS A 148 -17.52 4.84 -1.68
C HIS A 148 -16.43 5.67 -0.96
N PRO A 149 -16.73 6.84 -0.36
CA PRO A 149 -15.71 7.73 0.22
C PRO A 149 -14.78 7.07 1.26
N ARG A 150 -15.31 6.14 2.07
CA ARG A 150 -14.51 5.33 3.02
C ARG A 150 -13.59 4.32 2.32
N ALA A 151 -14.01 3.75 1.19
CA ALA A 151 -13.19 2.86 0.38
C ALA A 151 -12.08 3.66 -0.31
N MET A 152 -12.42 4.76 -0.99
CA MET A 152 -11.44 5.68 -1.58
C MET A 152 -10.36 6.12 -0.59
N ARG A 153 -10.75 6.47 0.65
CA ARG A 153 -9.81 6.89 1.70
C ARG A 153 -8.86 5.78 2.13
N SER A 154 -9.33 4.53 2.21
CA SER A 154 -8.50 3.39 2.61
C SER A 154 -7.68 2.81 1.45
N GLY A 155 -8.23 2.88 0.22
CA GLY A 155 -7.62 2.43 -1.03
C GLY A 155 -6.60 3.39 -1.62
N ARG A 156 -6.62 4.68 -1.24
CA ARG A 156 -5.60 5.68 -1.63
C ARG A 156 -5.38 5.80 -3.14
N GLY A 157 -6.42 5.59 -3.94
CA GLY A 157 -6.34 5.70 -5.41
C GLY A 157 -6.14 4.37 -6.12
N CYS A 158 -5.81 3.28 -5.42
CA CYS A 158 -5.53 1.97 -6.03
C CYS A 158 -6.72 1.40 -6.82
N GLN A 159 -7.95 1.79 -6.50
CA GLN A 159 -9.13 1.42 -7.30
C GLN A 159 -9.16 2.04 -8.71
N GLU A 160 -8.31 3.02 -9.01
CA GLU A 160 -8.14 3.59 -10.35
C GLU A 160 -7.11 2.82 -11.19
N GLU A 161 -6.26 2.00 -10.54
CA GLU A 161 -5.19 1.24 -11.19
C GLU A 161 -5.63 -0.18 -11.56
N ILE A 162 -6.47 -0.81 -10.73
CA ILE A 162 -6.94 -2.18 -10.95
C ILE A 162 -8.29 -2.15 -11.66
N PRO A 163 -8.42 -2.77 -12.85
CA PRO A 163 -9.71 -3.04 -13.45
C PRO A 163 -10.64 -3.79 -12.49
N TYR A 164 -11.86 -3.29 -12.31
CA TYR A 164 -12.86 -3.95 -11.48
C TYR A 164 -14.27 -3.88 -12.06
N GLN A 165 -15.10 -4.88 -11.75
CA GLN A 165 -16.49 -4.92 -12.17
C GLN A 165 -17.39 -5.49 -11.06
N SER A 166 -18.56 -4.87 -10.85
CA SER A 166 -19.63 -5.46 -10.06
C SER A 166 -20.45 -6.41 -10.93
N VAL A 167 -20.67 -7.63 -10.46
CA VAL A 167 -21.31 -8.71 -11.22
C VAL A 167 -22.25 -9.50 -10.31
N GLU A 168 -23.35 -9.98 -10.88
CA GLU A 168 -24.26 -10.92 -10.21
C GLU A 168 -23.59 -12.28 -9.99
N GLU A 169 -23.91 -12.95 -8.89
CA GLU A 169 -23.24 -14.20 -8.47
C GLU A 169 -23.27 -15.29 -9.55
N GLY A 170 -24.44 -15.54 -10.15
CA GLY A 170 -24.61 -16.58 -11.16
C GLY A 170 -23.84 -16.29 -12.44
N GLU A 171 -23.83 -15.04 -12.90
CA GLU A 171 -23.05 -14.63 -14.08
C GLU A 171 -21.56 -14.79 -13.84
N LEU A 172 -21.08 -14.40 -12.65
CA LEU A 172 -19.68 -14.51 -12.32
C LEU A 172 -19.22 -15.98 -12.22
N ILE A 173 -20.03 -16.88 -11.67
CA ILE A 173 -19.71 -18.32 -11.63
C ILE A 173 -19.54 -18.88 -13.05
N GLU A 174 -20.41 -18.47 -13.99
CA GLU A 174 -20.28 -18.89 -15.38
C GLU A 174 -19.03 -18.30 -16.05
N LEU A 175 -18.74 -17.02 -15.81
CA LEU A 175 -17.57 -16.32 -16.34
C LEU A 175 -16.25 -16.95 -15.89
N LEU A 176 -16.21 -17.45 -14.65
CA LEU A 176 -15.00 -18.04 -14.06
C LEU A 176 -14.87 -19.55 -14.34
N ARG A 177 -15.80 -20.16 -15.08
CA ARG A 177 -15.78 -21.60 -15.36
C ARG A 177 -14.49 -22.00 -16.08
N GLY A 178 -13.83 -23.03 -15.57
CA GLY A 178 -12.61 -23.60 -16.15
C GLY A 178 -11.33 -22.89 -15.73
N ARG A 179 -11.40 -21.79 -14.97
CA ARG A 179 -10.23 -21.19 -14.34
C ARG A 179 -9.85 -21.96 -13.05
N PRO A 180 -8.60 -21.86 -12.56
CA PRO A 180 -8.25 -22.36 -11.23
C PRO A 180 -8.84 -21.45 -10.15
N LEU A 181 -9.77 -21.97 -9.35
CA LEU A 181 -10.50 -21.22 -8.31
C LEU A 181 -10.21 -21.81 -6.94
N PHE A 182 -9.93 -20.95 -5.96
CA PHE A 182 -9.89 -21.33 -4.57
C PHE A 182 -10.56 -20.27 -3.69
N ALA A 183 -11.04 -20.68 -2.53
CA ALA A 183 -11.67 -19.79 -1.55
C ALA A 183 -10.79 -19.62 -0.31
N LEU A 184 -10.60 -18.38 0.15
CA LEU A 184 -10.02 -18.11 1.46
C LEU A 184 -11.10 -18.33 2.53
N GLU A 185 -11.11 -19.52 3.11
CA GLU A 185 -12.15 -19.95 4.04
C GLU A 185 -11.61 -21.02 5.01
N SER A 186 -12.27 -21.17 6.15
CA SER A 186 -11.94 -22.16 7.17
C SER A 186 -12.29 -23.59 6.75
N GLY A 187 -11.56 -24.57 7.29
CA GLY A 187 -11.83 -26.00 7.10
C GLY A 187 -11.36 -26.55 5.74
N GLY A 188 -10.43 -25.85 5.09
CA GLY A 188 -9.69 -26.29 3.91
C GLY A 188 -8.26 -26.70 4.25
N GLU A 189 -7.42 -26.71 3.22
CA GLU A 189 -6.00 -26.98 3.36
C GLU A 189 -5.26 -25.78 3.98
N ALA A 190 -4.25 -26.04 4.81
CA ALA A 190 -3.47 -24.97 5.43
C ALA A 190 -2.73 -24.15 4.37
N ILE A 191 -2.75 -22.83 4.51
CA ILE A 191 -2.12 -21.87 3.58
C ILE A 191 -0.63 -22.15 3.33
N THR A 192 0.06 -22.79 4.28
CA THR A 192 1.47 -23.14 4.20
C THR A 192 1.75 -24.38 3.36
N THR A 193 0.76 -25.25 3.14
CA THR A 193 0.90 -26.47 2.34
C THR A 193 0.17 -26.40 1.02
N PHE A 194 -0.86 -25.54 0.94
CA PHE A 194 -1.64 -25.32 -0.27
C PHE A 194 -0.74 -24.96 -1.46
N GLU A 195 -0.96 -25.64 -2.58
CA GLU A 195 -0.25 -25.38 -3.82
C GLU A 195 -0.97 -24.30 -4.63
N PHE A 196 -0.49 -23.07 -4.52
CA PHE A 196 -1.07 -21.95 -5.26
C PHE A 196 -0.78 -22.05 -6.76
N PRO A 197 -1.76 -21.70 -7.61
CA PRO A 197 -1.59 -21.72 -9.06
C PRO A 197 -0.81 -20.49 -9.54
N GLN A 198 -0.11 -20.62 -10.67
CA GLN A 198 0.58 -19.50 -11.32
C GLN A 198 -0.39 -18.44 -11.86
N GLU A 199 -1.57 -18.89 -12.31
CA GLU A 199 -2.69 -18.05 -12.73
C GLU A 199 -3.96 -18.56 -12.04
N GLY A 200 -4.79 -17.69 -11.49
CA GLY A 200 -5.93 -18.17 -10.72
C GLY A 200 -6.83 -17.11 -10.13
N VAL A 201 -7.86 -17.59 -9.45
CA VAL A 201 -8.93 -16.77 -8.89
C VAL A 201 -9.07 -17.07 -7.40
N ALA A 202 -8.89 -16.04 -6.56
CA ALA A 202 -9.11 -16.13 -5.12
C ALA A 202 -10.48 -15.54 -4.76
N ILE A 203 -11.31 -16.31 -4.07
CA ILE A 203 -12.61 -15.88 -3.57
C ILE A 203 -12.47 -15.47 -2.10
N ILE A 204 -12.84 -14.22 -1.80
CA ILE A 204 -12.76 -13.61 -0.47
C ILE A 204 -14.19 -13.32 0.01
N GLY A 205 -14.57 -13.98 1.11
CA GLY A 205 -15.93 -13.95 1.64
C GLY A 205 -16.27 -12.70 2.46
N SER A 206 -17.56 -12.55 2.75
CA SER A 206 -18.12 -11.54 3.63
C SER A 206 -17.54 -11.63 5.05
N GLU A 207 -17.39 -10.50 5.71
CA GLU A 207 -16.87 -10.44 7.10
C GLU A 207 -17.74 -11.19 8.11
N GLU A 208 -19.04 -11.28 7.83
CA GLU A 208 -20.03 -11.88 8.73
C GLU A 208 -20.43 -13.29 8.29
N LEU A 209 -20.56 -13.51 6.98
CA LEU A 209 -21.15 -14.73 6.42
C LEU A 209 -20.13 -15.65 5.74
N GLY A 210 -18.89 -15.21 5.56
CA GLY A 210 -17.90 -15.94 4.77
C GLY A 210 -18.28 -16.01 3.29
N VAL A 211 -17.76 -17.01 2.59
CA VAL A 211 -18.03 -17.25 1.16
C VAL A 211 -19.42 -17.86 0.97
N SER A 212 -20.14 -17.43 -0.07
CA SER A 212 -21.46 -17.96 -0.42
C SER A 212 -21.41 -19.46 -0.68
N PRO A 213 -22.50 -20.21 -0.41
CA PRO A 213 -22.55 -21.63 -0.74
C PRO A 213 -22.29 -21.91 -2.23
N ALA A 214 -22.74 -21.04 -3.13
CA ALA A 214 -22.58 -21.23 -4.57
C ALA A 214 -21.11 -21.01 -5.02
N MET A 215 -20.48 -19.94 -4.52
CA MET A 215 -19.08 -19.63 -4.78
C MET A 215 -18.14 -20.66 -4.12
N LEU A 216 -18.47 -21.10 -2.90
CA LEU A 216 -17.72 -22.13 -2.20
C LEU A 216 -17.79 -23.47 -2.96
N ALA A 217 -18.97 -23.86 -3.44
CA ALA A 217 -19.12 -25.04 -4.29
C ALA A 217 -18.36 -24.92 -5.62
N ALA A 218 -18.22 -23.72 -6.18
CA ALA A 218 -17.39 -23.49 -7.36
C ALA A 218 -15.90 -23.69 -7.06
N ALA A 219 -15.40 -23.15 -5.94
CA ALA A 219 -14.03 -23.35 -5.49
C ALA A 219 -13.74 -24.83 -5.17
N GLU A 220 -14.63 -25.52 -4.46
CA GLU A 220 -14.48 -26.94 -4.10
C GLU A 220 -14.44 -27.89 -5.30
N ARG A 221 -15.07 -27.51 -6.43
CA ARG A 221 -14.96 -28.26 -7.69
C ARG A 221 -13.66 -27.97 -8.45
N SER A 222 -12.86 -27.01 -7.99
CA SER A 222 -11.61 -26.58 -8.60
C SER A 222 -10.45 -26.89 -7.65
N LEU A 223 -9.85 -25.89 -6.99
CA LEU A 223 -8.70 -26.07 -6.10
C LEU A 223 -9.08 -26.17 -4.61
N GLY A 224 -10.35 -25.97 -4.25
CA GLY A 224 -10.83 -26.11 -2.89
C GLY A 224 -10.73 -24.84 -2.05
N ARG A 225 -10.56 -25.04 -0.74
CA ARG A 225 -10.44 -23.97 0.26
C ARG A 225 -9.02 -23.90 0.79
N VAL A 226 -8.53 -22.68 0.96
CA VAL A 226 -7.28 -22.38 1.67
C VAL A 226 -7.60 -21.73 3.01
N THR A 227 -7.00 -22.26 4.08
CA THR A 227 -7.24 -21.85 5.47
C THR A 227 -5.97 -21.29 6.09
N ILE A 228 -6.07 -20.13 6.74
CA ILE A 228 -5.02 -19.61 7.61
C ILE A 228 -5.17 -20.27 8.99
N PRO A 229 -4.20 -21.07 9.48
CA PRO A 229 -4.29 -21.68 10.79
C PRO A 229 -4.33 -20.63 11.90
N LEU A 230 -5.35 -20.70 12.77
CA LEU A 230 -5.53 -19.82 13.92
C LEU A 230 -5.41 -20.61 15.22
N TYR A 231 -4.60 -20.12 16.15
CA TYR A 231 -4.32 -20.78 17.44
C TYR A 231 -4.91 -20.04 18.64
N GLY A 232 -5.49 -18.85 18.39
CA GLY A 232 -6.14 -18.04 19.42
C GLY A 232 -7.60 -18.43 19.67
N ARG A 233 -8.26 -17.69 20.57
CA ARG A 233 -9.70 -17.88 20.86
C ARG A 233 -10.63 -17.36 19.77
N LYS A 234 -10.14 -16.49 18.88
CA LYS A 234 -10.92 -15.94 17.78
C LYS A 234 -10.88 -16.91 16.60
N GLY A 235 -12.05 -17.23 16.06
CA GLY A 235 -12.20 -18.15 14.94
C GLY A 235 -11.97 -17.53 13.56
N SER A 236 -11.68 -16.23 13.48
CA SER A 236 -11.42 -15.54 12.22
C SER A 236 -10.52 -14.31 12.42
N LEU A 237 -9.90 -13.88 11.32
CA LEU A 237 -9.17 -12.62 11.21
C LEU A 237 -10.07 -11.56 10.57
N ASN A 238 -9.68 -10.29 10.68
CA ASN A 238 -10.23 -9.27 9.80
C ASN A 238 -9.94 -9.64 8.33
N VAL A 239 -10.93 -9.51 7.46
CA VAL A 239 -10.83 -9.97 6.07
C VAL A 239 -9.67 -9.32 5.29
N SER A 240 -9.38 -8.03 5.50
CA SER A 240 -8.26 -7.36 4.83
C SER A 240 -6.90 -7.88 5.31
N VAL A 241 -6.80 -8.28 6.58
CA VAL A 241 -5.59 -8.90 7.14
C VAL A 241 -5.41 -10.32 6.61
N ALA A 242 -6.49 -11.11 6.59
CA ALA A 242 -6.48 -12.45 6.02
C ALA A 242 -6.08 -12.41 4.53
N PHE A 243 -6.63 -11.46 3.79
CA PHE A 243 -6.29 -11.20 2.39
C PHE A 243 -4.81 -10.83 2.22
N GLY A 244 -4.25 -9.97 3.07
CA GLY A 244 -2.82 -9.63 3.01
C GLY A 244 -1.90 -10.84 3.23
N ILE A 245 -2.24 -11.71 4.18
CA ILE A 245 -1.52 -12.97 4.43
C ILE A 245 -1.62 -13.88 3.20
N LEU A 246 -2.81 -13.99 2.61
CA LEU A 246 -3.04 -14.75 1.39
C LEU A 246 -2.15 -14.26 0.25
N MET A 247 -2.21 -12.97 -0.08
CA MET A 247 -1.47 -12.41 -1.21
C MET A 247 0.04 -12.55 -1.03
N SER A 248 0.55 -12.27 0.17
CA SER A 248 1.97 -12.45 0.46
C SER A 248 2.42 -13.89 0.27
N THR A 249 1.62 -14.86 0.72
CA THR A 249 1.97 -16.29 0.60
C THR A 249 1.86 -16.76 -0.85
N TRP A 250 0.77 -16.44 -1.53
CA TRP A 250 0.55 -16.80 -2.93
C TRP A 250 1.67 -16.23 -3.80
N PHE A 251 1.92 -14.93 -3.72
CA PHE A 251 2.96 -14.24 -4.49
C PHE A 251 4.36 -14.81 -4.24
N ASN A 252 4.70 -15.12 -2.99
CA ASN A 252 6.00 -15.69 -2.69
C ASN A 252 6.15 -17.12 -3.24
N GLN A 253 5.12 -17.96 -3.13
CA GLN A 253 5.21 -19.35 -3.61
C GLN A 253 5.37 -19.43 -5.12
N VAL A 254 4.70 -18.55 -5.87
CA VAL A 254 4.76 -18.52 -7.34
C VAL A 254 6.05 -17.89 -7.87
N ASN A 255 6.58 -16.86 -7.20
CA ASN A 255 7.83 -16.18 -7.61
C ASN A 255 9.11 -16.82 -7.06
N GLN A 256 9.06 -17.60 -5.98
CA GLN A 256 10.21 -18.40 -5.52
C GLN A 256 10.50 -19.59 -6.45
N ARG A 257 9.60 -19.93 -7.38
CA ARG A 257 9.83 -20.97 -8.40
C ARG A 257 10.64 -20.48 -9.60
N GLU A 258 11.00 -19.19 -9.65
CA GLU A 258 11.79 -18.59 -10.73
C GLU A 258 13.28 -18.38 -10.38
N TYR A 259 13.72 -18.73 -9.16
CA TYR A 259 15.13 -18.66 -8.71
C TYR A 259 15.70 -20.00 -8.27
#